data_AF-S2XL76-F1
#
_entry.id   AF-S2XL76-F1
#
_cell.length_a   1.000
_cell.length_b   1.000
_cell.length_c   1.000
_cell.angle_alpha   90.00
_cell.angle_beta   90.00
_cell.angle_gamma   90.00
#
_symmetry.space_group_name_H-M   'P 1'
#
loop_
_entity.id
_entity.type
_entity.pdbx_description
1 polymer ?
#
loop_
_entity_poly.entity_id
_entity_poly.type
_entity_poly.pdbx_seq_one_letter_code
_entity_poly.pdbx_strand_id
1 'polypeptide(L)'
;MRRSKKGVMLLGFLFISLVVVIIILSSLTSESDQDLYLRDVKEVEAVTSKLTETNFQQQLITSLKNEGYKPTGSIAYTIFSMDKKELTIILHGIDTSQRKAENYIQDLTNKLSTSMGLGTFEVTVIEDKD
;
A
#
# COMPACT_ATOMS: atom_id res chain seq x y z
N MET A 1 -40.55 13.04 43.09
CA MET A 1 -39.43 12.08 42.91
C MET A 1 -38.18 12.61 43.57
N ARG A 2 -37.78 12.07 44.74
CA ARG A 2 -36.57 12.48 45.45
C ARG A 2 -35.38 11.77 44.80
N ARG A 3 -34.74 12.40 43.82
CA ARG A 3 -33.51 11.85 43.19
C ARG A 3 -32.47 11.66 44.30
N SER A 4 -32.10 10.40 44.56
CA SER A 4 -31.06 10.07 45.53
C SER A 4 -29.74 10.69 45.07
N LYS A 5 -29.26 11.72 45.78
CA LYS A 5 -28.00 12.42 45.46
C LYS A 5 -26.82 11.45 45.40
N LYS A 6 -26.89 10.33 46.12
CA LYS A 6 -25.89 9.25 46.12
C LYS A 6 -25.81 8.50 44.77
N GLY A 7 -26.95 8.28 44.11
CA GLY A 7 -26.99 7.58 42.81
C GLY A 7 -26.40 8.43 41.68
N VAL A 8 -26.64 9.74 41.70
CA VAL A 8 -26.06 10.69 40.73
C VAL A 8 -24.54 10.80 40.91
N MET A 9 -24.06 10.75 42.16
CA MET A 9 -22.62 10.80 42.47
C MET A 9 -21.89 9.51 42.03
N LEU A 10 -22.52 8.35 42.22
CA LEU A 10 -22.00 7.05 41.77
C LEU A 10 -21.92 6.94 40.24
N LEU A 11 -22.95 7.42 39.53
CA LEU A 11 -22.96 7.48 38.07
C LEU A 11 -21.86 8.41 37.52
N GLY A 12 -21.63 9.57 38.16
CA GLY A 12 -20.55 10.46 37.79
C GLY A 12 -19.17 9.83 37.96
N PHE A 13 -18.96 9.10 39.06
CA PHE A 13 -17.69 8.41 39.32
C PHE A 13 -17.42 7.27 38.31
N LEU A 14 -18.45 6.50 37.97
CA LEU A 14 -18.39 5.46 36.93
C LEU A 14 -18.04 6.04 35.56
N PHE A 15 -18.62 7.18 35.22
CA PHE A 15 -18.33 7.84 33.94
C PHE A 15 -16.88 8.32 33.88
N ILE A 16 -16.37 8.91 34.97
CA ILE A 16 -14.98 9.34 35.07
C ILE A 16 -14.02 8.13 34.98
N SER A 17 -14.32 7.03 35.68
CA SER A 17 -13.45 5.85 35.61
C SER A 17 -13.43 5.24 34.21
N LEU A 18 -14.56 5.24 33.50
CA LEU A 18 -14.65 4.78 32.11
C LEU A 18 -13.78 5.64 31.19
N VAL A 19 -13.85 6.96 31.32
CA VAL A 19 -13.04 7.90 30.52
C VAL A 19 -11.54 7.68 30.78
N VAL A 20 -11.15 7.50 32.04
CA VAL A 20 -9.74 7.25 32.39
C VAL A 20 -9.25 5.92 31.81
N VAL A 21 -10.07 4.87 31.85
CA VAL A 21 -9.72 3.57 31.26
C VAL A 21 -9.56 3.67 29.74
N ILE A 22 -10.42 4.42 29.06
CA ILE A 22 -10.30 4.66 27.61
C ILE A 22 -8.97 5.37 27.29
N ILE A 23 -8.62 6.42 28.05
CA ILE A 23 -7.36 7.16 27.85
C ILE A 23 -6.14 6.27 28.07
N ILE A 24 -6.14 5.43 29.10
CA ILE A 24 -5.04 4.49 29.38
C ILE A 24 -4.90 3.46 28.25
N LEU A 25 -6.01 2.90 27.78
CA LEU A 25 -6.01 1.94 26.68
C LEU A 25 -5.47 2.57 25.39
N SER A 26 -5.88 3.79 25.05
CA SER A 26 -5.36 4.52 23.89
C SER A 26 -3.87 4.85 23.99
N SER A 27 -3.35 5.08 25.21
CA SER A 27 -1.93 5.33 25.43
C SER A 27 -1.06 4.08 25.33
N LEU A 28 -1.62 2.88 25.53
CA LEU A 28 -0.87 1.62 25.50
C LEU A 28 -0.76 1.03 24.08
N THR A 29 -1.59 1.48 23.14
CA THR A 29 -1.65 0.96 21.76
C THR A 29 -0.86 1.80 20.75
N SER A 30 -0.10 2.80 21.20
CA SER A 30 0.74 3.58 20.28
C SER A 30 1.96 2.75 19.89
N GLU A 31 1.90 2.12 18.70
CA GLU A 31 3.08 1.51 18.07
C GLU A 31 4.17 2.59 17.94
N SER A 32 5.42 2.22 18.23
CA SER A 32 6.52 3.15 18.04
C SER A 32 6.81 3.35 16.55
N ASP A 33 7.29 4.53 16.16
CA ASP A 33 7.70 4.81 14.77
C ASP A 33 8.74 3.79 14.26
N GLN A 34 9.55 3.24 15.16
CA GLN A 34 10.53 2.20 14.85
C GLN A 34 9.87 0.86 14.51
N ASP A 35 8.82 0.47 15.24
CA ASP A 35 8.09 -0.77 14.97
C ASP A 35 7.32 -0.68 13.65
N LEU A 36 6.75 0.50 13.36
CA LEU A 36 6.10 0.81 12.07
C LEU A 36 7.11 0.68 10.92
N TYR A 37 8.29 1.30 11.04
CA TYR A 37 9.34 1.21 10.02
C TYR A 37 9.80 -0.23 9.77
N LEU A 38 10.00 -1.02 10.83
CA LEU A 38 10.42 -2.42 10.70
C LEU A 38 9.34 -3.31 10.07
N ARG A 39 8.06 -3.01 10.31
CA ARG A 39 6.93 -3.68 9.63
C ARG A 39 6.95 -3.36 8.14
N ASP A 40 7.09 -2.09 7.78
CA ASP A 40 7.11 -1.64 6.39
C ASP A 40 8.26 -2.29 5.60
N VAL A 41 9.45 -2.36 6.17
CA VAL A 41 10.60 -3.02 5.52
C VAL A 41 10.31 -4.49 5.25
N LYS A 42 9.77 -5.22 6.24
CA LYS A 42 9.42 -6.65 6.07
C LYS A 42 8.33 -6.86 5.03
N GLU A 43 7.34 -5.97 4.99
CA GLU A 43 6.28 -6.03 4.00
C GLU A 43 6.81 -5.77 2.59
N VAL A 44 7.65 -4.74 2.41
CA VAL A 44 8.32 -4.45 1.12
C VAL A 44 9.16 -5.64 0.66
N GLU A 45 9.94 -6.25 1.56
CA GLU A 45 10.74 -7.45 1.24
C GLU A 45 9.85 -8.63 0.81
N ALA A 46 8.76 -8.89 1.54
CA ALA A 46 7.83 -9.97 1.20
C ALA A 46 7.17 -9.75 -0.17
N VAL A 47 6.75 -8.52 -0.47
CA VAL A 47 6.19 -8.16 -1.78
C VAL A 47 7.25 -8.30 -2.87
N THR A 48 8.46 -7.80 -2.64
CA THR A 48 9.56 -7.88 -3.62
C THR A 48 9.94 -9.32 -3.92
N SER A 49 10.01 -10.19 -2.90
CA SER A 49 10.21 -11.64 -3.09
C SER A 49 9.10 -12.23 -3.94
N LYS A 50 7.84 -11.89 -3.63
CA LYS A 50 6.69 -12.39 -4.37
C LYS A 50 6.70 -11.97 -5.83
N LEU A 51 7.00 -10.71 -6.13
CA LEU A 51 7.11 -10.19 -7.50
C LEU A 51 8.24 -10.89 -8.27
N THR A 52 9.33 -11.24 -7.59
CA THR A 52 10.46 -11.95 -8.17
C THR A 52 10.11 -13.42 -8.47
N GLU A 53 9.57 -14.15 -7.48
CA GLU A 53 9.18 -15.56 -7.61
C GLU A 53 8.15 -15.81 -8.71
N THR A 54 7.26 -14.84 -8.91
CA THR A 54 6.18 -14.91 -9.89
C THR A 54 6.59 -14.41 -11.28
N ASN A 55 7.84 -13.96 -11.46
CA ASN A 55 8.33 -13.38 -12.71
C ASN A 55 7.49 -12.18 -13.18
N PHE A 56 7.03 -11.33 -12.25
CA PHE A 56 6.16 -10.20 -12.54
C PHE A 56 6.70 -9.32 -13.70
N GLN A 57 7.99 -8.98 -13.68
CA GLN A 57 8.62 -8.18 -14.73
C GLN A 57 8.45 -8.82 -16.11
N GLN A 58 8.70 -10.13 -16.23
CA GLN A 58 8.59 -10.83 -17.51
C GLN A 58 7.14 -10.89 -18.00
N GLN A 59 6.18 -11.09 -17.09
CA GLN A 59 4.75 -11.07 -17.42
C GLN A 59 4.28 -9.70 -17.91
N LEU A 60 4.75 -8.64 -17.25
CA LEU A 60 4.47 -7.25 -17.61
C LEU A 60 5.05 -6.92 -19.01
N ILE A 61 6.33 -7.23 -19.27
CA ILE A 61 6.97 -7.04 -20.59
C ILE A 61 6.21 -7.79 -21.68
N THR A 62 5.89 -9.06 -21.43
CA THR A 62 5.22 -9.91 -22.43
C THR A 62 3.85 -9.36 -22.78
N SER A 63 3.09 -8.93 -21.78
CA SER A 63 1.75 -8.37 -21.98
C SER A 63 1.80 -7.03 -22.72
N LEU A 64 2.76 -6.16 -22.38
CA LEU A 64 2.98 -4.90 -23.11
C LEU A 64 3.32 -5.16 -24.59
N LYS A 65 4.17 -6.14 -24.87
CA LYS A 65 4.50 -6.55 -26.25
C LYS A 65 3.28 -7.08 -27.02
N ASN A 66 2.43 -7.86 -26.37
CA ASN A 66 1.21 -8.39 -26.98
C ASN A 66 0.19 -7.29 -27.34
N GLU A 67 0.20 -6.18 -26.61
CA GLU A 67 -0.62 -4.99 -26.90
C GLU A 67 -0.02 -4.10 -28.01
N GLY A 68 1.19 -4.42 -28.48
CA GLY A 68 1.89 -3.70 -29.55
C GLY A 68 2.90 -2.65 -29.07
N TYR A 69 3.13 -2.52 -27.76
CA TYR A 69 4.22 -1.70 -27.23
C TYR A 69 5.58 -2.40 -27.46
N LYS A 70 6.65 -1.61 -27.51
CA LYS A 70 8.01 -2.12 -27.75
C LYS A 70 8.97 -1.69 -26.65
N PRO A 71 8.76 -2.14 -25.40
CA PRO A 71 9.72 -1.85 -24.34
C PRO A 71 11.10 -2.38 -24.75
N THR A 72 12.10 -1.50 -24.73
CA THR A 72 13.50 -1.82 -24.96
C THR A 72 14.14 -2.06 -23.59
N GLY A 73 14.78 -3.21 -23.38
CA GLY A 73 15.48 -3.49 -22.11
C GLY A 73 14.62 -4.06 -20.97
N SER A 74 15.16 -3.95 -19.75
CA SER A 74 14.58 -4.48 -18.51
C SER A 74 13.66 -3.45 -17.86
N ILE A 75 12.58 -3.92 -17.21
CA ILE A 75 11.72 -3.07 -16.40
C ILE A 75 12.28 -3.03 -14.98
N ALA A 76 12.46 -1.83 -14.43
CA ALA A 76 12.70 -1.66 -12.99
C ALA A 76 11.40 -1.24 -12.28
N TYR A 77 11.30 -1.57 -11.01
CA TYR A 77 10.18 -1.12 -10.18
C TYR A 77 10.66 -0.74 -8.79
N THR A 78 9.92 0.16 -8.14
CA THR A 78 10.18 0.60 -6.77
C THR A 78 8.86 0.71 -6.04
N ILE A 79 8.76 0.04 -4.90
CA ILE A 79 7.63 0.19 -3.99
C ILE A 79 7.93 1.41 -3.13
N PHE A 80 7.19 2.49 -3.32
CA PHE A 80 7.40 3.75 -2.62
C PHE A 80 6.74 3.75 -1.24
N SER A 81 5.57 3.12 -1.12
CA SER A 81 4.85 2.99 0.14
C SER A 81 3.94 1.78 0.10
N MET A 82 4.06 0.89 1.08
CA MET A 82 3.15 -0.25 1.24
C MET A 82 1.81 0.17 1.84
N ASP A 83 1.81 1.15 2.74
CA ASP A 83 0.61 1.75 3.33
C ASP A 83 -0.27 2.43 2.28
N LYS A 84 0.34 3.23 1.41
CA LYS A 84 -0.37 3.92 0.32
C LYS A 84 -0.52 3.08 -0.94
N LYS A 85 0.12 1.90 -0.98
CA LYS A 85 0.20 1.01 -2.14
C LYS A 85 0.72 1.75 -3.38
N GLU A 86 1.79 2.51 -3.24
CA GLU A 86 2.42 3.26 -4.33
C GLU A 86 3.56 2.43 -4.96
N LEU A 87 3.46 2.18 -6.27
CA LEU A 87 4.47 1.49 -7.06
C LEU A 87 4.90 2.38 -8.22
N THR A 88 6.20 2.52 -8.43
CA THR A 88 6.73 3.11 -9.66
C THR A 88 7.31 2.05 -10.55
N ILE A 89 7.01 2.15 -11.84
CA ILE A 89 7.53 1.28 -12.89
C ILE A 89 8.34 2.15 -13.85
N ILE A 90 9.60 1.78 -14.03
CA ILE A 90 10.51 2.44 -14.95
C ILE A 90 10.58 1.58 -16.21
N LEU A 91 10.18 2.18 -17.33
CA LEU A 91 10.10 1.54 -18.64
C LEU A 91 11.01 2.28 -19.61
N HIS A 92 11.73 1.53 -20.44
CA HIS A 92 12.52 2.09 -21.53
C HIS A 92 11.86 1.72 -22.86
N GLY A 93 11.80 2.67 -23.81
CA GLY A 93 11.21 2.46 -25.14
C GLY A 93 9.68 2.43 -25.23
N ILE A 94 8.97 2.89 -24.20
CA ILE A 94 7.52 3.10 -24.24
C ILE A 94 7.26 4.60 -24.16
N ASP A 95 6.58 5.15 -25.15
CA ASP A 95 6.07 6.52 -25.12
C ASP A 95 4.95 6.63 -24.07
N THR A 96 5.32 6.97 -22.84
CA THR A 96 4.37 7.12 -21.72
C THR A 96 3.66 8.46 -21.77
N SER A 97 4.02 9.38 -22.67
CA SER A 97 3.31 10.67 -22.82
C SER A 97 1.86 10.49 -23.26
N GLN A 98 1.51 9.29 -23.73
CA GLN A 98 0.15 8.88 -24.03
C GLN A 98 -0.52 8.33 -22.78
N ARG A 99 -1.53 9.05 -22.26
CA ARG A 99 -2.42 8.62 -21.16
C ARG A 99 -2.96 7.19 -21.33
N LYS A 100 -3.12 6.72 -22.57
CA LYS A 100 -3.54 5.34 -22.87
C LYS A 100 -2.51 4.30 -22.39
N ALA A 101 -1.22 4.57 -22.55
CA ALA A 101 -0.14 3.68 -22.12
C ALA A 101 -0.09 3.61 -20.59
N GLU A 102 -0.14 4.76 -19.90
CA GLU A 102 -0.16 4.84 -18.43
C GLU A 102 -1.34 4.06 -17.85
N ASN A 103 -2.56 4.30 -18.35
CA ASN A 103 -3.75 3.57 -17.91
C ASN A 103 -3.63 2.06 -18.13
N TYR A 104 -3.09 1.66 -19.29
CA TYR A 104 -2.91 0.24 -19.59
C TYR A 104 -1.91 -0.41 -18.63
N ILE A 105 -0.78 0.25 -18.34
CA ILE A 105 0.23 -0.23 -17.40
C ILE A 105 -0.33 -0.29 -15.98
N GLN A 106 -1.12 0.69 -15.57
CA GLN A 106 -1.83 0.71 -14.29
C GLN A 106 -2.78 -0.49 -14.15
N ASP A 107 -3.63 -0.73 -15.15
CA ASP A 107 -4.59 -1.84 -15.15
C ASP A 107 -3.89 -3.21 -15.19
N LEU A 108 -2.87 -3.33 -16.03
CA LEU A 108 -2.09 -4.54 -16.18
C LEU A 108 -1.34 -4.88 -14.88
N THR A 109 -0.69 -3.89 -14.28
CA THR A 109 -0.02 -4.04 -12.98
C THR A 109 -1.00 -4.50 -11.93
N ASN A 110 -2.16 -3.84 -11.81
CA ASN A 110 -3.19 -4.20 -10.85
C ASN A 110 -3.74 -5.61 -11.05
N LYS A 111 -3.93 -6.02 -12.30
CA LYS A 111 -4.38 -7.37 -12.64
C LYS A 111 -3.36 -8.42 -12.21
N LEU A 112 -2.09 -8.19 -12.53
CA LEU A 112 -1.00 -9.09 -12.15
C LEU A 112 -0.82 -9.12 -10.63
N SER A 113 -0.76 -7.97 -9.95
CA SER A 113 -0.58 -7.89 -8.51
C SER A 113 -1.73 -8.53 -7.73
N THR A 114 -2.97 -8.33 -8.19
CA THR A 114 -4.15 -8.95 -7.59
C THR A 114 -4.14 -10.48 -7.74
N SER A 115 -3.72 -11.00 -8.90
CA SER A 115 -3.62 -12.46 -9.11
C SER A 115 -2.58 -13.11 -8.20
N MET A 116 -1.62 -12.33 -7.72
CA MET A 116 -0.57 -12.74 -6.78
C MET A 116 -0.94 -12.54 -5.31
N GLY A 117 -2.14 -12.02 -5.02
CA GLY A 117 -2.63 -11.73 -3.68
C GLY A 117 -2.09 -10.44 -3.05
N LEU A 118 -1.45 -9.57 -3.85
CA LEU A 118 -0.84 -8.33 -3.37
C LEU A 118 -1.82 -7.14 -3.36
N GLY A 119 -2.97 -7.30 -4.02
CA GLY A 119 -3.98 -6.25 -4.20
C GLY A 119 -3.62 -5.30 -5.33
N THR A 120 -4.16 -4.09 -5.29
CA THR A 120 -3.93 -3.03 -6.29
C THR A 120 -2.93 -2.00 -5.78
N PHE A 121 -2.21 -1.37 -6.71
CA PHE A 121 -1.27 -0.30 -6.45
C PHE A 121 -1.66 0.95 -7.24
N GLU A 122 -1.34 2.13 -6.72
CA GLU A 122 -1.24 3.34 -7.51
C GLU A 122 0.09 3.30 -8.26
N VAL A 123 0.03 3.30 -9.59
CA VAL A 123 1.18 3.06 -10.46
C VAL A 123 1.62 4.35 -11.11
N THR A 124 2.83 4.78 -10.77
CA THR A 124 3.53 5.84 -11.51
C THR A 124 4.43 5.21 -12.56
N VAL A 125 4.33 5.67 -13.81
CA VAL A 125 5.18 5.18 -14.91
C VAL A 125 6.19 6.25 -15.28
N ILE A 126 7.47 5.88 -15.30
CA ILE A 126 8.56 6.75 -15.72
C ILE A 126 9.16 6.16 -16.99
N GLU A 127 9.21 6.96 -18.05
CA GLU A 127 9.96 6.63 -19.26
C GLU A 127 11.43 7.01 -19.04
N ASP A 128 12.31 6.02 -19.09
CA ASP A 128 13.75 6.26 -19.11
C ASP A 128 14.18 6.55 -20.55
N LYS A 129 14.66 7.77 -20.80
CA LYS A 129 15.09 8.26 -22.12
C LYS A 129 16.61 8.30 -22.16
N ASP A 130 17.22 7.12 -22.30
CA ASP A 130 18.63 7.03 -22.74
C ASP A 130 18.78 7.45 -24.21
#